data_AF-A0A9D5HHF7-F1
#
_entry.id   AF-A0A9D5HHF7-F1
#
_cell.length_a   1.000
_cell.length_b   1.000
_cell.length_c   1.000
_cell.angle_alpha   90.00
_cell.angle_beta   90.00
_cell.angle_gamma   90.00
#
_symmetry.space_group_name_H-M   'P 1'
#
loop_
_entity.id
_entity.type
_entity.pdbx_description
1 polymer ?
#
loop_
_entity_poly.entity_id
_entity_poly.type
_entity_poly.pdbx_seq_one_letter_code
_entity_poly.pdbx_strand_id
1 'polypeptide(L)'
;MRDPVTLSTGITFDRDNIERWIFSRKHNTCPVTKQTLPELDLTPNHTLRRLIQAWCTANSAKGVERFPTPRQPVNKAQISKLLDVIISTQDQLPSLLKLKSIVLESERNKKYVQASGAVDILVSVIKNYIIEEESGSDHNEEESESSSNASDEALCILYSLQLSEQDLVDLISKNGEFVESLTAMLRRSNYQSRAYAALLLRSILAVIPPVRLVALKEELFEEMVKVIKDKISYQALKASLRTLAWLCPWGRNRIKAVEAGAVNMLIELLLD
;
A
#
# COMPACT_ATOMS: atom_id res chain seq x y z
N MET A 1 30.74 1.92 5.20
CA MET A 1 29.66 0.99 5.58
C MET A 1 29.10 1.48 6.91
N ARG A 2 27.86 1.95 6.94
CA ARG A 2 27.17 2.52 8.11
C ARG A 2 26.42 1.44 8.87
N ASP A 3 25.72 0.55 8.16
CA ASP A 3 24.96 -0.56 8.71
C ASP A 3 25.42 -1.89 8.07
N PRO A 4 26.45 -2.55 8.61
CA PRO A 4 26.97 -3.78 8.03
C PRO A 4 26.00 -4.95 8.26
N VAL A 5 25.66 -5.65 7.17
CA VAL A 5 24.79 -6.84 7.15
C VAL A 5 25.38 -7.94 6.27
N THR A 6 25.22 -9.19 6.70
CA THR A 6 25.75 -10.38 6.04
C THR A 6 24.63 -11.12 5.33
N LEU A 7 24.88 -11.50 4.08
CA LEU A 7 24.01 -12.42 3.33
C LEU A 7 24.29 -13.87 3.72
N SER A 8 23.38 -14.78 3.37
CA SER A 8 23.59 -16.24 3.48
C SER A 8 24.84 -16.74 2.75
N THR A 9 25.34 -15.99 1.75
CA THR A 9 26.61 -16.27 1.05
C THR A 9 27.86 -15.92 1.88
N GLY A 10 27.69 -15.37 3.08
CA GLY A 10 28.79 -14.96 3.97
C GLY A 10 29.38 -13.58 3.66
N ILE A 11 28.98 -12.93 2.56
CA ILE A 11 29.48 -11.61 2.18
C ILE A 11 28.74 -10.51 2.95
N THR A 12 29.49 -9.56 3.50
CA THR A 12 28.95 -8.40 4.23
C THR A 12 28.84 -7.18 3.33
N PHE A 13 27.67 -6.54 3.33
CA PHE A 13 27.38 -5.31 2.61
C PHE A 13 26.88 -4.23 3.55
N ASP A 14 26.83 -3.00 3.03
CA ASP A 14 26.04 -1.94 3.64
C ASP A 14 24.55 -2.19 3.41
N ARG A 15 23.71 -2.13 4.46
CA ARG A 15 22.28 -2.45 4.43
C ARG A 15 21.55 -1.70 3.32
N ASP A 16 21.69 -0.38 3.25
CA ASP A 16 20.95 0.44 2.27
C ASP A 16 21.28 0.01 0.83
N ASN A 17 22.53 -0.35 0.58
CA ASN A 17 22.97 -0.76 -0.74
C ASN A 17 22.45 -2.15 -1.12
N ILE A 18 22.51 -3.11 -0.20
CA ILE A 18 22.04 -4.46 -0.50
C ILE A 18 20.50 -4.55 -0.50
N GLU A 19 19.81 -3.79 0.34
CA GLU A 19 18.34 -3.70 0.31
C GLU A 19 17.86 -3.05 -1.00
N ARG A 20 18.54 -2.01 -1.48
CA ARG A 20 18.21 -1.39 -2.78
C ARG A 20 18.48 -2.35 -3.95
N TRP A 21 19.51 -3.20 -3.86
CA TRP A 21 19.78 -4.26 -4.85
C TRP A 21 18.69 -5.34 -4.86
N ILE A 22 18.30 -5.83 -3.69
CA ILE A 22 17.34 -6.93 -3.54
C ILE A 22 15.91 -6.45 -3.80
N PHE A 23 15.45 -5.42 -3.07
CA PHE A 23 14.05 -5.03 -3.03
C PHE A 23 13.69 -4.02 -4.11
N SER A 24 14.51 -2.98 -4.31
CA SER A 24 14.21 -1.93 -5.30
C SER A 24 14.54 -2.37 -6.73
N ARG A 25 15.68 -3.04 -6.94
CA ARG A 25 16.10 -3.53 -8.27
C ARG A 25 15.66 -4.95 -8.58
N LYS A 26 14.99 -5.63 -7.63
CA LYS A 26 14.44 -6.98 -7.78
C LYS A 26 15.48 -8.04 -8.20
N HIS A 27 16.73 -7.91 -7.72
CA HIS A 27 17.75 -8.93 -7.94
C HIS A 27 17.69 -10.01 -6.84
N ASN A 28 17.73 -11.27 -7.25
CA ASN A 28 17.72 -12.44 -6.37
C ASN A 28 19.11 -13.09 -6.22
N THR A 29 20.19 -12.39 -6.59
CA THR A 29 21.56 -12.90 -6.55
C THR A 29 22.46 -12.02 -5.69
N CYS A 30 23.50 -12.63 -5.10
CA CYS A 30 24.56 -11.88 -4.44
C CYS A 30 25.34 -11.05 -5.48
N PRO A 31 25.56 -9.74 -5.26
CA PRO A 31 26.30 -8.90 -6.20
C PRO A 31 27.71 -9.41 -6.53
N VAL A 32 28.36 -10.03 -5.55
CA VAL A 32 29.74 -10.51 -5.62
C VAL A 32 29.81 -11.97 -6.07
N THR A 33 29.18 -12.89 -5.34
CA THR A 33 29.32 -14.33 -5.62
C THR A 33 28.45 -14.78 -6.79
N LYS A 34 27.50 -13.96 -7.25
CA LYS A 34 26.50 -14.27 -8.28
C LYS A 34 25.59 -15.46 -7.95
N GLN A 35 25.70 -16.02 -6.75
CA GLN A 35 24.83 -17.09 -6.27
C GLN A 35 23.43 -16.56 -6.00
N THR A 36 22.42 -17.36 -6.31
CA THR A 36 21.02 -17.09 -5.95
C THR A 36 20.85 -17.10 -4.44
N LEU A 37 20.15 -16.11 -3.91
CA LEU A 37 19.85 -15.97 -2.49
C LEU A 37 18.57 -16.77 -2.18
N PRO A 38 18.65 -17.88 -1.43
CA PRO A 38 17.47 -18.68 -1.08
C PRO A 38 16.55 -17.93 -0.12
N GLU A 39 17.14 -17.14 0.78
CA GLU A 39 16.44 -16.28 1.73
C GLU A 39 16.95 -14.84 1.59
N LEU A 40 16.05 -13.86 1.69
CA LEU A 40 16.36 -12.43 1.61
C LEU A 40 16.65 -11.81 2.99
N ASP A 41 16.84 -12.67 3.99
CA ASP A 41 17.15 -12.24 5.35
C ASP A 41 18.58 -11.72 5.44
N LEU A 42 18.70 -10.49 5.93
CA LEU A 42 19.98 -9.83 6.15
C LEU A 42 20.35 -9.95 7.62
N THR A 43 21.41 -10.70 7.93
CA THR A 43 21.90 -10.87 9.30
C THR A 43 22.74 -9.66 9.69
N PRO A 44 22.40 -8.90 10.75
CA PRO A 44 23.23 -7.77 11.18
C PRO A 44 24.64 -8.23 11.61
N ASN A 45 25.69 -7.62 11.06
CA ASN A 45 27.06 -7.89 11.48
C ASN A 45 27.46 -6.95 12.63
N HIS A 46 27.05 -7.31 13.85
CA HIS A 46 27.30 -6.48 15.04
C HIS A 46 28.79 -6.30 15.35
N THR A 47 29.61 -7.32 15.10
CA THR A 47 31.07 -7.26 15.31
C THR A 47 31.71 -6.22 14.40
N LEU A 48 31.45 -6.29 13.10
CA LEU A 48 32.00 -5.30 12.16
C LEU A 48 31.48 -3.89 12.45
N ARG A 49 30.21 -3.75 12.83
CA ARG A 49 29.65 -2.46 13.24
C ARG A 49 30.38 -1.86 14.42
N ARG A 50 30.64 -2.66 15.46
CA ARG A 50 31.39 -2.23 16.65
C ARG A 50 32.81 -1.81 16.29
N LEU A 51 33.48 -2.55 15.41
CA LEU A 51 34.84 -2.22 14.94
C LEU A 51 34.85 -0.90 14.16
N ILE A 52 33.90 -0.70 13.23
CA ILE A 52 33.78 0.56 12.48
C ILE A 52 33.54 1.74 13.42
N GLN A 53 32.60 1.60 14.38
CA GLN A 53 32.32 2.66 15.35
C GLN A 53 33.53 2.97 16.25
N ALA A 54 34.25 1.95 16.73
CA ALA A 54 35.46 2.13 17.52
C ALA A 54 36.55 2.87 16.74
N TRP A 55 36.73 2.53 15.45
CA TRP A 55 37.66 3.23 14.57
C TRP A 55 37.29 4.69 14.35
N CYS A 56 36.00 5.01 14.16
CA CYS A 56 35.52 6.39 14.07
C CYS A 56 35.84 7.17 15.36
N THR A 57 35.57 6.59 16.53
CA THR A 57 35.88 7.24 17.82
C THR A 57 37.38 7.51 17.97
N ALA A 58 38.23 6.53 17.64
CA ALA A 58 39.69 6.69 17.72
C ALA A 58 40.25 7.74 16.74
N ASN A 59 39.56 8.03 15.63
CA ASN A 59 39.97 9.00 14.63
C ASN A 59 39.15 10.31 14.66
N SER A 60 38.36 10.53 15.71
CA SER A 60 37.56 11.74 15.89
C SER A 60 38.38 13.03 15.84
N ALA A 61 39.60 13.02 16.38
CA ALA A 61 40.53 14.16 16.30
C ALA A 61 40.97 14.52 14.87
N LYS A 62 40.80 13.60 13.90
CA LYS A 62 41.08 13.82 12.48
C LYS A 62 39.84 14.29 11.70
N GLY A 63 38.77 14.69 12.40
CA GLY A 63 37.50 15.09 11.80
C GLY A 63 36.61 13.93 11.35
N VAL A 64 36.88 12.70 11.79
CA VAL A 64 36.01 11.54 11.47
C VAL A 64 34.83 11.50 12.43
N GLU A 65 33.64 11.74 11.91
CA GLU A 65 32.40 11.65 12.70
C GLU A 65 31.91 10.22 12.88
N ARG A 66 31.25 9.97 14.01
CA ARG A 66 30.57 8.70 14.28
C ARG A 66 29.18 8.71 13.64
N PHE A 67 28.86 7.66 12.90
CA PHE A 67 27.50 7.46 12.40
C PHE A 67 26.55 7.09 13.55
N PRO A 68 25.31 7.60 13.56
CA PRO A 68 24.30 7.16 14.51
C PRO A 68 24.05 5.66 14.34
N THR A 69 23.79 4.96 15.44
CA THR A 69 23.44 3.54 15.38
C THR A 69 22.11 3.40 14.64
N PRO A 70 22.06 2.63 13.53
CA PRO A 70 20.82 2.38 12.81
C PRO A 70 19.76 1.79 13.74
N ARG A 71 18.49 2.18 13.54
CA ARG A 71 17.35 1.61 14.28
C ARG A 71 17.31 0.10 14.08
N GLN A 72 16.85 -0.63 15.09
CA GLN A 72 16.67 -2.07 14.94
C GLN A 72 15.66 -2.33 13.83
N PRO A 73 15.97 -3.22 12.86
CA PRO A 73 15.04 -3.55 11.80
C PRO A 73 13.77 -4.16 12.40
N VAL A 74 12.62 -3.81 11.82
CA VAL A 74 11.33 -4.34 12.24
C VAL A 74 11.32 -5.86 12.05
N ASN A 75 10.97 -6.59 13.11
CA ASN A 75 10.87 -8.05 13.06
C ASN A 75 9.43 -8.49 12.77
N LYS A 76 9.26 -9.65 12.14
CA LYS A 76 7.97 -10.29 11.87
C LYS A 76 7.09 -10.38 13.12
N ALA A 77 7.66 -10.73 14.27
CA ALA A 77 6.93 -10.80 15.53
C ALA A 77 6.35 -9.44 15.98
N GLN A 78 7.02 -8.33 15.66
CA GLN A 78 6.50 -7.00 15.96
C GLN A 78 5.32 -6.64 15.06
N ILE A 79 5.38 -7.03 13.78
CA ILE A 79 4.27 -6.83 12.83
C ILE A 79 3.08 -7.69 13.25
N SER A 80 3.28 -8.98 13.54
CA SER A 80 2.20 -9.87 13.99
C SER A 80 1.49 -9.33 15.23
N LYS A 81 2.24 -8.92 16.27
CA LYS A 81 1.62 -8.30 17.46
C LYS A 81 0.82 -7.04 17.14
N LEU A 82 1.29 -6.23 16.19
CA LEU A 82 0.58 -5.02 15.77
C LEU A 82 -0.73 -5.37 15.05
N LEU A 83 -0.70 -6.39 14.20
CA LEU A 83 -1.86 -6.89 13.48
C LEU A 83 -2.88 -7.51 14.45
N ASP A 84 -2.44 -8.25 15.46
CA ASP A 84 -3.30 -8.81 16.50
C ASP A 84 -4.04 -7.69 17.27
N VAL A 85 -3.36 -6.58 17.55
CA VAL A 85 -3.97 -5.41 18.20
C VAL A 85 -5.02 -4.76 17.30
N ILE A 86 -4.75 -4.61 16.00
CA ILE A 86 -5.72 -4.06 15.02
C ILE A 86 -6.98 -4.91 14.96
N ILE A 87 -6.85 -6.24 14.99
CA ILE A 87 -8.01 -7.15 14.99
C ILE A 87 -8.81 -7.05 16.30
N SER A 88 -8.12 -6.90 17.43
CA SER A 88 -8.74 -7.05 18.76
C SER A 88 -9.28 -5.75 19.35
N THR A 89 -8.87 -4.60 18.84
CA THR A 89 -9.14 -3.28 19.44
C THR A 89 -10.15 -2.51 18.59
N GLN A 90 -11.08 -1.80 19.23
CA GLN A 90 -12.00 -0.89 18.53
C GLN A 90 -11.28 0.38 18.05
N ASP A 91 -10.41 0.97 18.89
CA ASP A 91 -9.52 2.07 18.47
C ASP A 91 -8.30 1.54 17.70
N GLN A 92 -8.49 1.32 16.40
CA GLN A 92 -7.47 0.77 15.50
C GLN A 92 -6.44 1.82 15.03
N LEU A 93 -6.79 3.10 15.12
CA LEU A 93 -6.06 4.20 14.48
C LEU A 93 -4.59 4.31 14.95
N PRO A 94 -4.25 4.23 16.25
CA PRO A 94 -2.85 4.32 16.69
C PRO A 94 -1.98 3.18 16.13
N SER A 95 -2.54 1.98 16.04
CA SER A 95 -1.85 0.80 15.51
C SER A 95 -1.66 0.89 14.00
N LEU A 96 -2.64 1.43 13.27
CA LEU A 96 -2.55 1.68 11.84
C LEU A 96 -1.51 2.76 11.52
N LEU A 97 -1.49 3.88 12.26
CA LEU A 97 -0.47 4.92 12.08
C LEU A 97 0.95 4.38 12.30
N LYS A 98 1.12 3.51 13.29
CA LYS A 98 2.38 2.81 13.52
C LYS A 98 2.71 1.85 12.37
N LEU A 99 1.74 1.12 11.83
CA LEU A 99 1.92 0.25 10.66
C LEU A 99 2.33 1.06 9.42
N LYS A 100 1.71 2.22 9.18
CA LYS A 100 2.08 3.12 8.08
C LYS A 100 3.51 3.60 8.22
N SER A 101 3.94 4.00 9.42
CA SER A 101 5.33 4.41 9.63
C SER A 101 6.33 3.32 9.25
N ILE A 102 6.00 2.05 9.53
CA ILE A 102 6.81 0.88 9.16
C ILE A 102 6.82 0.67 7.64
N VAL A 103 5.65 0.76 7.00
CA VAL A 103 5.47 0.55 5.55
C VAL A 103 6.18 1.62 4.72
N LEU A 104 6.17 2.88 5.18
CA LEU A 104 6.81 4.00 4.49
C LEU A 104 8.33 4.05 4.69
N GLU A 105 8.88 3.35 5.68
CA GLU A 105 10.32 3.39 6.00
C GLU A 105 11.19 2.63 4.96
N SER A 106 10.73 1.47 4.46
CA SER A 106 11.52 0.64 3.54
C SER A 106 10.67 -0.32 2.70
N GLU A 107 11.09 -0.57 1.46
CA GLU A 107 10.55 -1.62 0.59
C GLU A 107 10.64 -3.01 1.22
N ARG A 108 11.67 -3.25 2.04
CA ARG A 108 11.80 -4.46 2.84
C ARG A 108 10.59 -4.61 3.75
N ASN A 109 10.28 -3.57 4.52
CA ASN A 109 9.18 -3.60 5.48
C ASN A 109 7.85 -3.88 4.79
N LYS A 110 7.60 -3.31 3.59
CA LYS A 110 6.41 -3.62 2.78
C LYS A 110 6.28 -5.10 2.51
N LYS A 111 7.37 -5.78 2.13
CA LYS A 111 7.39 -7.23 1.87
C LYS A 111 7.10 -8.05 3.13
N TYR A 112 7.66 -7.68 4.28
CA TYR A 112 7.33 -8.37 5.54
C TYR A 112 5.88 -8.14 5.97
N VAL A 113 5.35 -6.92 5.79
CA VAL A 113 3.95 -6.60 6.11
C VAL A 113 3.01 -7.41 5.21
N GLN A 114 3.28 -7.49 3.91
CA GLN A 114 2.56 -8.37 2.97
C GLN A 114 2.58 -9.84 3.42
N ALA A 115 3.77 -10.36 3.73
CA ALA A 115 3.96 -11.76 4.15
C ALA A 115 3.38 -12.08 5.54
N SER A 116 2.95 -11.07 6.30
CA SER A 116 2.35 -11.24 7.63
C SER A 116 0.82 -11.31 7.60
N GLY A 117 0.19 -11.30 6.42
CA GLY A 117 -1.27 -11.33 6.28
C GLY A 117 -1.94 -9.97 6.50
N ALA A 118 -1.16 -8.88 6.56
CA ALA A 118 -1.70 -7.54 6.81
C ALA A 118 -2.71 -7.08 5.75
N VAL A 119 -2.57 -7.55 4.51
CA VAL A 119 -3.46 -7.18 3.39
C VAL A 119 -4.91 -7.56 3.68
N ASP A 120 -5.15 -8.80 4.12
CA ASP A 120 -6.51 -9.29 4.41
C ASP A 120 -7.13 -8.54 5.60
N ILE A 121 -6.32 -8.17 6.59
CA ILE A 121 -6.75 -7.38 7.76
C ILE A 121 -7.12 -5.95 7.34
N LEU A 122 -6.29 -5.28 6.53
CA LEU A 122 -6.57 -3.93 6.03
C LEU A 122 -7.85 -3.88 5.19
N VAL A 123 -8.07 -4.90 4.34
CA VAL A 123 -9.33 -5.04 3.58
C VAL A 123 -10.52 -5.22 4.51
N SER A 124 -10.37 -6.00 5.59
CA SER A 124 -11.43 -6.20 6.57
C SER A 124 -11.80 -4.92 7.32
N VAL A 125 -10.80 -4.10 7.70
CA VAL A 125 -11.03 -2.78 8.32
C VAL A 125 -11.86 -1.88 7.40
N ILE A 126 -11.51 -1.82 6.12
CA ILE A 126 -12.25 -1.01 5.12
C ILE A 126 -13.69 -1.53 4.98
N LYS A 127 -13.88 -2.86 4.90
CA LYS A 127 -15.21 -3.46 4.76
C LYS A 127 -16.09 -3.21 5.97
N ASN A 128 -15.56 -3.39 7.18
CA ASN A 128 -16.32 -3.21 8.41
C ASN A 128 -16.87 -1.79 8.52
N TYR A 129 -16.05 -0.78 8.19
CA TYR A 129 -16.49 0.61 8.16
C TYR A 129 -17.67 0.83 7.19
N ILE A 130 -17.59 0.28 5.95
CA ILE A 130 -18.69 0.41 4.98
C ILE A 130 -19.96 -0.30 5.47
N ILE A 131 -19.84 -1.46 6.10
CA ILE A 131 -20.98 -2.18 6.67
C ILE A 131 -21.62 -1.38 7.81
N GLU A 132 -20.83 -0.79 8.70
CA GLU A 132 -21.30 0.07 9.79
C GLU A 132 -22.04 1.30 9.24
N GLU A 133 -21.46 1.97 8.22
CA GLU A 133 -22.04 3.13 7.56
C GLU A 133 -23.38 2.80 6.87
N GLU A 134 -23.47 1.67 6.17
CA GLU A 134 -24.70 1.23 5.51
C GLU A 134 -25.78 0.74 6.48
N SER A 135 -25.38 0.19 7.63
CA SER A 135 -26.30 -0.31 8.65
C SER A 135 -26.98 0.80 9.46
N GLY A 136 -26.53 2.06 9.31
CA GLY A 136 -27.04 3.18 10.08
C GLY A 136 -26.84 2.99 11.59
N SER A 137 -25.73 2.37 11.98
CA SER A 137 -25.39 2.10 13.38
C SER A 137 -25.44 3.38 14.21
N ASP A 138 -26.06 3.28 15.39
CA ASP A 138 -26.25 4.37 16.37
C ASP A 138 -24.93 4.65 17.12
N HIS A 139 -23.85 4.91 16.38
CA HIS A 139 -22.55 5.28 16.93
C HIS A 139 -22.55 6.75 17.29
N ASN A 140 -21.90 7.09 18.40
CA ASN A 140 -21.61 8.47 18.72
C ASN A 140 -20.68 9.08 17.65
N GLU A 141 -20.69 10.40 17.51
CA GLU A 141 -19.89 11.12 16.50
C GLU A 141 -18.39 10.77 16.58
N GLU A 142 -17.86 10.62 17.81
CA GLU A 142 -16.46 10.26 18.05
C GLU A 142 -16.10 8.86 17.54
N GLU A 143 -16.99 7.87 17.72
CA GLU A 143 -16.77 6.49 17.26
C GLU A 143 -16.80 6.44 15.72
N SER A 144 -17.75 7.14 15.11
CA SER A 144 -17.88 7.26 13.66
C SER A 144 -16.68 7.95 13.01
N GLU A 145 -16.14 8.99 13.64
CA GLU A 145 -14.94 9.67 13.16
C GLU A 145 -13.69 8.78 13.29
N SER A 146 -13.58 8.03 14.39
CA SER A 146 -12.46 7.11 14.62
C SER A 146 -12.42 5.97 13.58
N SER A 147 -13.56 5.35 13.26
CA SER A 147 -13.66 4.27 12.27
C SER A 147 -13.45 4.79 10.84
N SER A 148 -13.95 5.99 10.55
CA SER A 148 -13.68 6.76 9.34
C SER A 148 -12.17 6.99 9.13
N ASN A 149 -11.48 7.44 10.17
CA ASN A 149 -10.02 7.67 10.12
C ASN A 149 -9.23 6.36 10.03
N ALA A 150 -9.67 5.30 10.70
CA ALA A 150 -9.05 3.98 10.62
C ALA A 150 -9.15 3.38 9.21
N SER A 151 -10.33 3.44 8.57
CA SER A 151 -10.51 2.95 7.20
C SER A 151 -9.72 3.77 6.16
N ASP A 152 -9.63 5.09 6.34
CA ASP A 152 -8.80 5.99 5.51
C ASP A 152 -7.31 5.61 5.59
N GLU A 153 -6.84 5.36 6.81
CA GLU A 153 -5.46 4.96 7.05
C GLU A 153 -5.17 3.55 6.52
N ALA A 154 -6.10 2.62 6.69
CA ALA A 154 -6.00 1.27 6.14
C ALA A 154 -5.89 1.29 4.61
N LEU A 155 -6.70 2.13 3.95
CA LEU A 155 -6.67 2.32 2.50
C LEU A 155 -5.32 2.91 2.03
N CYS A 156 -4.81 3.90 2.76
CA CYS A 156 -3.49 4.50 2.49
C CYS A 156 -2.36 3.47 2.60
N ILE A 157 -2.38 2.64 3.65
CA ILE A 157 -1.39 1.57 3.86
C ILE A 157 -1.48 0.56 2.71
N LEU A 158 -2.68 0.11 2.38
CA LEU A 158 -2.90 -0.88 1.32
C LEU A 158 -2.37 -0.41 -0.04
N TYR A 159 -2.61 0.86 -0.39
CA TYR A 159 -2.02 1.47 -1.58
C TYR A 159 -0.47 1.53 -1.49
N SER A 160 0.05 1.94 -0.34
CA SER A 160 1.50 2.09 -0.11
C SER A 160 2.27 0.78 -0.19
N LEU A 161 1.60 -0.36 0.05
CA LEU A 161 2.19 -1.69 -0.10
C LEU A 161 2.58 -2.00 -1.55
N GLN A 162 1.98 -1.36 -2.56
CA GLN A 162 2.30 -1.58 -3.98
C GLN A 162 2.29 -3.08 -4.35
N LEU A 163 1.15 -3.71 -4.11
CA LEU A 163 0.93 -5.14 -4.38
C LEU A 163 1.28 -5.51 -5.83
N SER A 164 1.87 -6.69 -6.03
CA SER A 164 2.11 -7.20 -7.38
C SER A 164 0.80 -7.62 -8.05
N GLU A 165 0.80 -7.80 -9.37
CA GLU A 165 -0.39 -8.28 -10.09
C GLU A 165 -0.91 -9.61 -9.52
N GLN A 166 0.00 -10.52 -9.17
CA GLN A 166 -0.37 -11.80 -8.55
C GLN A 166 -1.02 -11.59 -7.16
N ASP A 167 -0.42 -10.75 -6.32
CA ASP A 167 -0.98 -10.45 -4.99
C ASP A 167 -2.37 -9.80 -5.09
N LEU A 168 -2.60 -8.97 -6.11
CA LEU A 168 -3.91 -8.38 -6.39
C LEU A 168 -4.93 -9.43 -6.84
N VAL A 169 -4.55 -10.36 -7.73
CA VAL A 169 -5.41 -11.48 -8.13
C VAL A 169 -5.80 -12.34 -6.92
N ASP A 170 -4.84 -12.65 -6.06
CA ASP A 170 -5.08 -13.43 -4.84
C ASP A 170 -6.02 -12.68 -3.88
N LEU A 171 -5.81 -11.37 -3.72
CA LEU A 171 -6.67 -10.49 -2.92
C LEU A 171 -8.11 -10.51 -3.40
N ILE A 172 -8.33 -10.31 -4.71
CA ILE A 172 -9.67 -10.25 -5.32
C ILE A 172 -10.37 -11.61 -5.24
N SER A 173 -9.60 -12.71 -5.35
CA SER A 173 -10.12 -14.07 -5.26
C SER A 173 -10.63 -14.38 -3.85
N LYS A 174 -9.93 -13.90 -2.82
CA LYS A 174 -10.37 -14.00 -1.41
C LYS A 174 -11.49 -13.02 -1.06
N ASN A 175 -11.48 -11.83 -1.66
CA ASN A 175 -12.36 -10.72 -1.31
C ASN A 175 -13.21 -10.30 -2.52
N GLY A 176 -14.24 -11.10 -2.80
CA GLY A 176 -15.15 -10.88 -3.94
C GLY A 176 -15.71 -9.45 -4.02
N GLU A 177 -16.16 -8.89 -2.91
CA GLU A 177 -16.85 -7.60 -2.84
C GLU A 177 -15.91 -6.39 -2.71
N PHE A 178 -14.60 -6.58 -2.84
CA PHE A 178 -13.65 -5.49 -2.56
C PHE A 178 -13.72 -4.34 -3.56
N VAL A 179 -14.14 -4.60 -4.81
CA VAL A 179 -14.36 -3.55 -5.81
C VAL A 179 -15.51 -2.65 -5.39
N GLU A 180 -16.58 -3.24 -4.87
CA GLU A 180 -17.75 -2.55 -4.32
C GLU A 180 -17.35 -1.73 -3.09
N SER A 181 -16.56 -2.29 -2.17
CA SER A 181 -16.04 -1.54 -1.01
C SER A 181 -15.20 -0.33 -1.42
N LEU A 182 -14.30 -0.48 -2.40
CA LEU A 182 -13.53 0.66 -2.92
C LEU A 182 -14.40 1.68 -3.66
N THR A 183 -15.47 1.22 -4.32
CA THR A 183 -16.45 2.11 -4.96
C THR A 183 -17.19 2.93 -3.90
N ALA A 184 -17.58 2.32 -2.79
CA ALA A 184 -18.17 3.04 -1.66
C ALA A 184 -17.20 4.06 -1.05
N MET A 185 -15.90 3.72 -0.93
CA MET A 185 -14.87 4.67 -0.48
C MET A 185 -14.72 5.91 -1.37
N LEU A 186 -15.11 5.85 -2.66
CA LEU A 186 -15.09 7.03 -3.55
C LEU A 186 -16.18 8.07 -3.21
N ARG A 187 -17.22 7.68 -2.47
CA ARG A 187 -18.33 8.56 -2.06
C ARG A 187 -18.00 9.43 -0.86
N ARG A 188 -16.94 9.09 -0.13
CA ARG A 188 -16.57 9.77 1.13
C ARG A 188 -16.18 11.21 0.88
N SER A 189 -16.31 12.06 1.89
CA SER A 189 -15.88 13.47 1.83
C SER A 189 -14.36 13.64 1.76
N ASN A 190 -13.60 12.63 2.22
CA ASN A 190 -12.14 12.68 2.26
C ASN A 190 -11.50 12.51 0.87
N TYR A 191 -11.03 13.61 0.30
CA TYR A 191 -10.33 13.64 -0.99
C TYR A 191 -9.13 12.69 -1.07
N GLN A 192 -8.36 12.54 0.00
CA GLN A 192 -7.18 11.69 -0.01
C GLN A 192 -7.57 10.22 -0.16
N SER A 193 -8.60 9.79 0.54
CA SER A 193 -9.12 8.43 0.48
C SER A 193 -9.73 8.13 -0.88
N ARG A 194 -10.51 9.06 -1.43
CA ARG A 194 -11.03 8.95 -2.80
C ARG A 194 -9.90 8.78 -3.82
N ALA A 195 -8.81 9.54 -3.67
CA ALA A 195 -7.64 9.42 -4.55
C ALA A 195 -6.99 8.03 -4.44
N TYR A 196 -6.76 7.52 -3.22
CA TYR A 196 -6.20 6.18 -3.03
C TYR A 196 -7.12 5.06 -3.52
N ALA A 197 -8.44 5.19 -3.31
CA ALA A 197 -9.42 4.24 -3.81
C ALA A 197 -9.44 4.23 -5.34
N ALA A 198 -9.39 5.39 -6.01
CA ALA A 198 -9.32 5.46 -7.48
C ALA A 198 -8.04 4.81 -8.03
N LEU A 199 -6.90 5.04 -7.36
CA LEU A 199 -5.61 4.45 -7.73
C LEU A 199 -5.60 2.92 -7.54
N LEU A 200 -6.16 2.41 -6.43
CA LEU A 200 -6.29 0.98 -6.18
C LEU A 200 -7.30 0.31 -7.11
N LEU A 201 -8.44 0.95 -7.40
CA LEU A 201 -9.39 0.44 -8.39
C LEU A 201 -8.72 0.31 -9.75
N ARG A 202 -7.89 1.27 -10.15
CA ARG A 202 -7.14 1.18 -11.41
C ARG A 202 -6.17 0.00 -11.46
N SER A 203 -5.49 -0.33 -10.36
CA SER A 203 -4.58 -1.50 -10.32
C SER A 203 -5.35 -2.81 -10.30
N ILE A 204 -6.43 -2.89 -9.52
CA ILE A 204 -7.30 -4.06 -9.40
C ILE A 204 -8.03 -4.38 -10.70
N LEU A 205 -8.68 -3.39 -11.33
CA LEU A 205 -9.45 -3.59 -12.56
C LEU A 205 -8.56 -3.98 -13.77
N ALA A 206 -7.25 -3.77 -13.67
CA ALA A 206 -6.30 -4.23 -14.68
C ALA A 206 -6.05 -5.75 -14.63
N VAL A 207 -6.25 -6.38 -13.48
CA VAL A 207 -5.99 -7.81 -13.26
C VAL A 207 -7.26 -8.65 -13.09
N ILE A 208 -8.43 -8.01 -13.04
CA ILE A 208 -9.72 -8.71 -12.86
C ILE A 208 -10.09 -9.53 -14.11
N PRO A 209 -10.61 -10.78 -13.93
CA PRO A 209 -11.09 -11.59 -15.04
C PRO A 209 -12.21 -10.91 -15.86
N PRO A 210 -12.26 -11.07 -17.20
CA PRO A 210 -13.25 -10.40 -18.05
C PRO A 210 -14.71 -10.64 -17.65
N VAL A 211 -15.03 -11.82 -17.11
CA VAL A 211 -16.39 -12.16 -16.63
C VAL A 211 -16.87 -11.18 -15.55
N ARG A 212 -15.97 -10.78 -14.64
CA ARG A 212 -16.28 -9.81 -13.58
C ARG A 212 -16.34 -8.37 -14.10
N LEU A 213 -15.56 -8.03 -15.14
CA LEU A 213 -15.59 -6.69 -15.75
C LEU A 213 -16.95 -6.37 -16.39
N VAL A 214 -17.67 -7.36 -16.91
CA VAL A 214 -19.02 -7.19 -17.48
C VAL A 214 -20.08 -7.02 -16.38
N ALA A 215 -19.79 -7.52 -15.17
CA ALA A 215 -20.69 -7.49 -14.02
C ALA A 215 -20.49 -6.27 -13.11
N LEU A 216 -19.58 -5.34 -13.46
CA LEU A 216 -19.36 -4.11 -12.69
C LEU A 216 -20.66 -3.30 -12.58
N LYS A 217 -20.96 -2.79 -11.39
CA LYS A 217 -22.19 -2.02 -11.16
C LYS A 217 -22.09 -0.60 -11.72
N GLU A 218 -23.23 0.06 -11.93
CA GLU A 218 -23.31 1.40 -12.49
C GLU A 218 -22.66 2.45 -11.58
N GLU A 219 -22.78 2.26 -10.26
CA GLU A 219 -22.28 3.21 -9.26
C GLU A 219 -20.76 3.40 -9.36
N LEU A 220 -20.01 2.40 -9.81
CA LEU A 220 -18.56 2.55 -10.07
C LEU A 220 -18.30 3.63 -11.13
N PHE A 221 -19.10 3.68 -12.19
CA PHE A 221 -18.93 4.64 -13.27
C PHE A 221 -19.30 6.05 -12.81
N GLU A 222 -20.41 6.19 -12.08
CA GLU A 222 -20.81 7.47 -11.48
C GLU A 222 -19.72 8.04 -10.57
N GLU A 223 -19.19 7.23 -9.65
CA GLU A 223 -18.16 7.68 -8.72
C GLU A 223 -16.83 8.01 -9.43
N MET A 224 -16.45 7.24 -10.45
CA MET A 224 -15.27 7.56 -11.27
C MET A 224 -15.42 8.89 -12.01
N VAL A 225 -16.61 9.17 -12.54
CA VAL A 225 -16.91 10.45 -13.20
C VAL A 225 -16.89 11.61 -12.19
N LYS A 226 -17.45 11.42 -10.99
CA LYS A 226 -17.34 12.40 -9.88
C LYS A 226 -15.89 12.70 -9.50
N VAL A 227 -15.02 11.68 -9.42
CA VAL A 227 -13.58 11.90 -9.15
C VAL A 227 -12.91 12.75 -10.23
N ILE A 228 -13.27 12.56 -11.50
CA ILE A 228 -12.76 13.39 -12.61
C ILE A 228 -13.27 14.83 -12.49
N LYS A 229 -14.56 14.99 -12.20
CA LYS A 229 -15.22 16.28 -12.03
C LYS A 229 -14.61 17.10 -10.89
N ASP A 230 -14.37 16.46 -9.75
CA ASP A 230 -13.86 17.13 -8.56
C ASP A 230 -12.37 17.47 -8.66
N LYS A 231 -11.67 17.00 -9.70
CA LYS A 231 -10.25 17.25 -9.98
C LYS A 231 -9.35 17.06 -8.74
N ILE A 232 -9.67 16.04 -7.92
CA ILE A 232 -9.10 15.81 -6.57
C ILE A 232 -7.57 15.85 -6.56
N SER A 233 -6.95 15.13 -7.50
CA SER A 233 -5.52 15.18 -7.76
C SER A 233 -5.24 14.75 -9.19
N TYR A 234 -4.10 15.18 -9.76
CA TYR A 234 -3.70 14.75 -11.10
C TYR A 234 -3.56 13.22 -11.20
N GLN A 235 -3.07 12.57 -10.13
CA GLN A 235 -2.93 11.11 -10.11
C GLN A 235 -4.29 10.40 -10.11
N ALA A 236 -5.23 10.86 -9.29
CA ALA A 236 -6.58 10.31 -9.24
C ALA A 236 -7.33 10.53 -10.56
N LEU A 237 -7.29 11.76 -11.11
CA LEU A 237 -7.89 12.09 -12.41
C LEU A 237 -7.33 11.18 -13.52
N LYS A 238 -6.01 11.04 -13.59
CA LYS A 238 -5.34 10.17 -14.57
C LYS A 238 -5.70 8.70 -14.37
N ALA A 239 -5.83 8.24 -13.12
CA ALA A 239 -6.25 6.88 -12.81
C ALA A 239 -7.68 6.63 -13.26
N SER A 240 -8.62 7.50 -12.89
CA SER A 240 -10.04 7.40 -13.26
C SER A 240 -10.25 7.44 -14.78
N LEU A 241 -9.60 8.37 -15.49
CA LEU A 241 -9.67 8.41 -16.96
C LEU A 241 -9.15 7.13 -17.60
N ARG A 242 -8.01 6.61 -17.11
CA ARG A 242 -7.46 5.35 -17.60
C ARG A 242 -8.34 4.15 -17.26
N THR A 243 -9.02 4.18 -16.12
CA THR A 243 -9.99 3.14 -15.74
C THR A 243 -11.18 3.16 -16.68
N LEU A 244 -11.80 4.33 -16.92
CA LEU A 244 -12.91 4.45 -17.87
C LEU A 244 -12.49 4.02 -19.28
N ALA A 245 -11.34 4.50 -19.77
CA ALA A 245 -10.82 4.11 -21.07
C ALA A 245 -10.55 2.59 -21.17
N TRP A 246 -10.07 1.98 -20.07
CA TRP A 246 -9.88 0.53 -20.00
C TRP A 246 -11.21 -0.21 -20.05
N LEU A 247 -12.27 0.27 -19.39
CA LEU A 247 -13.57 -0.42 -19.28
C LEU A 247 -14.50 -0.23 -20.49
N CYS A 248 -14.35 0.84 -21.28
CA CYS A 248 -15.20 1.15 -22.44
C CYS A 248 -15.18 0.18 -23.64
N PRO A 249 -14.18 -0.70 -23.85
CA PRO A 249 -14.26 -1.77 -24.85
C PRO A 249 -15.44 -2.73 -24.61
N TRP A 250 -15.89 -2.89 -23.35
CA TRP A 250 -17.06 -3.68 -23.02
C TRP A 250 -18.35 -2.87 -23.21
N GLY A 251 -19.21 -3.30 -24.14
CA GLY A 251 -20.41 -2.53 -24.54
C GLY A 251 -21.33 -2.12 -23.39
N ARG A 252 -21.59 -3.01 -22.42
CA ARG A 252 -22.41 -2.70 -21.23
C ARG A 252 -21.76 -1.62 -20.35
N ASN A 253 -20.44 -1.65 -20.20
CA ASN A 253 -19.70 -0.68 -19.40
C ASN A 253 -19.67 0.69 -20.09
N ARG A 254 -19.63 0.70 -21.43
CA ARG A 254 -19.74 1.94 -22.20
C ARG A 254 -21.09 2.63 -21.99
N ILE A 255 -22.18 1.87 -21.98
CA ILE A 255 -23.52 2.42 -21.74
C ILE A 255 -23.57 3.06 -20.34
N LYS A 256 -23.14 2.33 -19.31
CA LYS A 256 -23.05 2.84 -17.92
C LYS A 256 -22.19 4.10 -17.80
N ALA A 257 -21.05 4.14 -18.50
CA ALA A 257 -20.18 5.32 -18.50
C ALA A 257 -20.87 6.55 -19.13
N VAL A 258 -21.65 6.34 -20.19
CA VAL A 258 -22.43 7.41 -20.83
C VAL A 258 -23.56 7.89 -19.92
N GLU A 259 -24.29 6.97 -19.29
CA GLU A 259 -25.37 7.25 -18.33
C GLU A 259 -24.85 8.01 -17.10
N ALA A 260 -23.66 7.65 -16.62
CA ALA A 260 -22.94 8.36 -15.57
C ALA A 260 -22.44 9.77 -15.97
N GLY A 261 -22.65 10.21 -17.22
CA GLY A 261 -22.29 11.54 -17.71
C GLY A 261 -20.83 11.70 -18.15
N ALA A 262 -20.09 10.60 -18.40
CA ALA A 262 -18.68 10.69 -18.76
C ALA A 262 -18.41 11.50 -20.04
N VAL A 263 -19.32 11.48 -21.02
CA VAL A 263 -19.14 12.20 -22.30
C VAL A 263 -19.07 13.71 -22.06
N ASN A 264 -20.04 14.26 -21.33
CA ASN A 264 -20.09 15.70 -21.03
C ASN A 264 -18.85 16.11 -20.24
N MET A 265 -18.48 15.32 -19.23
CA MET A 265 -17.28 15.58 -18.42
C MET A 265 -15.99 15.56 -19.23
N LEU A 266 -15.86 14.65 -20.21
CA LEU A 266 -14.68 14.60 -21.09
C LEU A 266 -14.63 15.79 -22.04
N ILE A 267 -15.78 16.26 -22.54
CA ILE A 267 -15.84 17.46 -23.39
C ILE A 267 -15.39 18.68 -22.58
N GLU A 268 -15.91 18.87 -21.36
CA GLU A 268 -15.49 19.96 -20.48
C GLU A 268 -13.98 19.91 -20.20
N LEU A 269 -13.43 18.73 -19.91
CA LEU A 269 -12.00 18.55 -19.65
C LEU A 269 -11.11 18.88 -20.86
N LEU A 270 -11.60 18.72 -22.09
CA LEU A 270 -10.85 19.04 -23.30
C LEU A 270 -10.91 20.52 -23.69
N LEU A 271 -11.90 21.25 -23.16
CA LEU A 271 -12.07 22.69 -23.38
C LEU A 271 -11.27 23.54 -22.39
N ASP A 272 -10.98 22.98 -21.21
CA ASP A 272 -10.07 23.53 -20.19
C ASP A 272 -8.58 23.35 -20.55
#